data_AF-A0A1U7Y1X4-F1
#
_entry.id   AF-A0A1U7Y1X4-F1
#
_cell.length_a   1.000
_cell.length_b   1.000
_cell.length_c   1.000
_cell.angle_alpha   90.00
_cell.angle_beta   90.00
_cell.angle_gamma   90.00
#
_symmetry.space_group_name_H-M   'P 1'
#
loop_
_entity.id
_entity.type
_entity.pdbx_description
1 polymer ?
#
loop_
_entity_poly.entity_id
_entity_poly.type
_entity_poly.pdbx_seq_one_letter_code
_entity_poly.pdbx_strand_id
1 'polypeptide(L)'
;MDWGNVSTQDLIEALREVEWSSPPRPPSEFFSRFTFPRSYTKWNSRLKCNLYYYRTNYFIMIVVILALGFLRGPLAIVAALLTALSIAFLNDSFAGTFSEKVTRTVRQFSPHLAAKMRPPLTPVIRGRPSAKRAIFICGRPRWVFVFVFSIVSFFLWFVSCGLLTVLWALGIGLLATLVHASFRTPNLKARLNTFREEFRAVWRNYSEL
;
A
#
# COMPACT_ATOMS: atom_id res chain seq x y z
N MET A 1 16.08 27.34 10.95
CA MET A 1 16.41 26.08 11.64
C MET A 1 17.86 25.60 11.50
N ASP A 2 18.60 25.52 12.62
CA ASP A 2 19.78 24.66 12.74
C ASP A 2 19.33 23.24 13.08
N TRP A 3 19.21 22.40 12.05
CA TRP A 3 18.81 20.99 12.18
C TRP A 3 19.70 20.15 13.12
N GLY A 4 20.84 20.68 13.56
CA GLY A 4 21.67 20.09 14.61
C GLY A 4 20.99 20.06 15.98
N ASN A 5 20.17 21.08 16.30
CA ASN A 5 19.54 21.25 17.62
C ASN A 5 18.13 20.64 17.69
N VAL A 6 17.52 20.33 16.54
CA VAL A 6 16.19 19.72 16.46
C VAL A 6 16.25 18.31 17.02
N SER A 7 15.43 17.97 18.01
CA SER A 7 15.40 16.60 18.54
C SER A 7 14.76 15.64 17.54
N THR A 8 14.97 14.33 17.70
CA THR A 8 14.29 13.34 16.85
C THR A 8 12.79 13.31 17.11
N GLN A 9 12.36 13.63 18.33
CA GLN A 9 10.95 13.69 18.71
C GLN A 9 10.25 14.85 17.98
N ASP A 10 10.85 16.04 17.97
CA ASP A 10 10.30 17.19 17.26
C ASP A 10 10.17 16.93 15.76
N LEU A 11 11.13 16.20 15.17
CA LEU A 11 11.05 15.81 13.77
C LEU A 11 9.88 14.84 13.52
N ILE A 12 9.65 13.87 14.41
CA ILE A 12 8.55 12.91 14.27
C ILE A 12 7.21 13.63 14.39
N GLU A 13 7.07 14.54 15.35
CA GLU A 13 5.85 15.32 15.52
C GLU A 13 5.60 16.21 14.30
N ALA A 14 6.63 16.91 13.81
CA ALA A 14 6.54 17.70 12.59
C ALA A 14 6.15 16.85 11.37
N LEU A 15 6.62 15.61 11.25
CA LEU A 15 6.22 14.70 10.17
C LEU A 15 4.77 14.21 10.31
N ARG A 16 4.24 14.18 11.54
CA ARG A 16 2.87 13.76 11.83
C ARG A 16 1.86 14.86 11.50
N GLU A 17 2.19 16.11 11.83
CA GLU A 17 1.35 17.29 11.58
C GLU A 17 1.32 17.71 10.10
N VAL A 18 2.24 17.16 9.31
CA VAL A 18 2.44 17.56 7.93
C VAL A 18 1.31 17.12 7.01
N GLU A 19 0.84 18.05 6.19
CA GLU A 19 -0.14 17.79 5.14
C GLU A 19 0.52 17.07 3.93
N TRP A 20 0.00 15.88 3.60
CA TRP A 20 0.54 15.00 2.54
C TRP A 20 0.06 15.35 1.13
N SER A 21 -0.78 16.39 0.99
CA SER A 21 -1.29 16.91 -0.29
C SER A 21 -0.24 17.71 -1.08
N SER A 22 0.91 18.01 -0.47
CA SER A 22 1.96 18.80 -1.09
C SER A 22 2.59 18.07 -2.29
N PRO A 23 2.72 18.72 -3.46
CA PRO A 23 3.31 18.09 -4.65
C PRO A 23 4.78 17.75 -4.41
N PRO A 24 5.29 16.67 -5.05
CA PRO A 24 6.69 16.30 -4.94
C PRO A 24 7.61 17.39 -5.49
N ARG A 25 8.81 17.50 -4.91
CA ARG A 25 9.84 18.44 -5.37
C ARG A 25 10.38 18.00 -6.75
N PRO A 26 10.85 18.94 -7.59
CA PRO A 26 11.38 18.62 -8.90
C PRO A 26 12.49 17.54 -8.86
N PRO A 27 12.47 16.53 -9.73
CA PRO A 27 13.50 15.48 -9.74
C PRO A 27 14.92 16.01 -9.96
N SER A 28 15.07 17.08 -10.76
CA SER A 28 16.35 17.76 -10.96
C SER A 28 16.90 18.33 -9.65
N GLU A 29 16.03 18.84 -8.77
CA GLU A 29 16.40 19.29 -7.43
C GLU A 29 16.78 18.10 -6.55
N PHE A 30 15.99 17.02 -6.61
CA PHE A 30 16.17 15.82 -5.80
C PHE A 30 17.53 15.14 -6.06
N PHE A 31 17.97 15.04 -7.32
CA PHE A 31 19.21 14.35 -7.71
C PHE A 31 20.43 15.25 -7.99
N SER A 32 20.36 16.56 -7.74
CA SER A 32 21.40 17.50 -8.21
C SER A 32 22.79 17.39 -7.57
N ARG A 33 22.93 17.09 -6.26
CA ARG A 33 24.23 17.11 -5.56
C ARG A 33 24.33 16.14 -4.39
N PHE A 34 25.32 15.25 -4.44
CA PHE A 34 25.66 14.32 -3.36
C PHE A 34 27.09 14.56 -2.89
N THR A 35 27.31 14.54 -1.57
CA THR A 35 28.65 14.68 -0.97
C THR A 35 28.74 13.86 0.31
N PHE A 36 29.92 13.30 0.57
CA PHE A 36 30.19 12.65 1.85
C PHE A 36 30.18 13.68 3.00
N PRO A 37 29.46 13.41 4.10
CA PRO A 37 29.47 14.28 5.27
C PRO A 37 30.82 14.23 5.98
N ARG A 38 31.38 15.40 6.32
CA ARG A 38 32.69 15.51 6.99
C ARG A 38 32.65 15.23 8.50
N SER A 39 31.47 15.27 9.12
CA SER A 39 31.30 15.01 10.55
C SER A 39 29.93 14.41 10.84
N TYR A 40 29.81 13.69 11.95
CA TYR A 40 28.54 13.12 12.43
C TYR A 40 27.46 14.20 12.66
N THR A 41 27.85 15.33 13.27
CA THR A 41 26.94 16.46 13.51
C THR A 41 26.35 17.02 12.21
N LYS A 42 27.19 17.15 11.17
CA LYS A 42 26.74 17.58 9.84
C LYS A 42 25.88 16.51 9.17
N TRP A 43 26.24 15.23 9.28
CA TRP A 43 25.43 14.13 8.74
C TRP A 43 24.03 14.10 9.37
N ASN A 44 23.93 14.19 10.70
CA ASN A 44 22.65 14.17 11.40
C ASN A 44 21.74 15.34 10.99
N SER A 45 22.31 16.55 10.90
CA SER A 45 21.62 17.75 10.42
C SER A 45 21.13 17.59 8.97
N ARG A 46 21.96 17.01 8.08
CA ARG A 46 21.59 16.72 6.68
C ARG A 46 20.44 15.73 6.59
N LEU A 47 20.52 14.64 7.34
CA LEU A 47 19.52 13.59 7.33
C LEU A 47 18.15 14.14 7.72
N LYS A 48 18.06 14.87 8.84
CA LYS A 48 16.81 15.50 9.30
C LYS A 48 16.25 16.49 8.28
N CYS A 49 17.10 17.40 7.79
CA CYS A 49 16.71 18.42 6.81
C CYS A 49 16.18 17.81 5.51
N ASN A 50 16.90 16.86 4.95
CA ASN A 50 16.52 16.22 3.69
C ASN A 50 15.25 15.39 3.85
N LEU A 51 15.13 14.64 4.95
CA LEU A 51 13.97 13.76 5.21
C LEU A 51 12.68 14.57 5.34
N TYR A 52 12.73 15.72 6.03
CA TYR A 52 11.58 16.62 6.12
C TYR A 52 11.27 17.30 4.77
N TYR A 53 12.29 17.82 4.07
CA TYR A 53 12.09 18.62 2.86
C TYR A 53 11.65 17.80 1.63
N TYR A 54 12.17 16.57 1.48
CA TYR A 54 11.88 15.67 0.35
C TYR A 54 10.96 14.50 0.72
N ARG A 55 10.22 14.59 1.82
CA ARG A 55 9.30 13.55 2.32
C ARG A 55 8.44 12.87 1.24
N THR A 56 7.77 13.67 0.40
CA THR A 56 6.90 13.17 -0.68
C THR A 56 7.70 12.42 -1.75
N ASN A 57 8.90 12.92 -2.10
CA ASN A 57 9.78 12.26 -3.06
C ASN A 57 10.28 10.91 -2.53
N TYR A 58 10.62 10.83 -1.24
CA TYR A 58 11.02 9.58 -0.60
C TYR A 58 9.88 8.57 -0.54
N PHE A 59 8.66 9.03 -0.21
CA PHE A 59 7.48 8.18 -0.25
C PHE A 59 7.25 7.60 -1.64
N ILE A 60 7.27 8.45 -2.68
CA ILE A 60 7.14 8.00 -4.07
C ILE A 60 8.25 7.01 -4.45
N MET A 61 9.50 7.28 -4.06
CA MET A 61 10.63 6.39 -4.34
C MET A 61 10.43 5.01 -3.69
N ILE A 62 9.98 4.95 -2.43
CA ILE A 62 9.66 3.68 -1.75
C ILE A 62 8.53 2.96 -2.49
N VAL A 63 7.44 3.64 -2.83
CA VAL A 63 6.31 3.05 -3.57
C VAL A 63 6.74 2.51 -4.93
N VAL A 64 7.59 3.23 -5.67
CA VAL A 64 8.12 2.77 -6.96
C VAL A 64 9.00 1.54 -6.78
N ILE A 65 9.90 1.52 -5.79
CA ILE A 65 10.74 0.35 -5.51
C ILE A 65 9.89 -0.87 -5.11
N LEU A 66 8.87 -0.66 -4.28
CA LEU A 66 7.91 -1.70 -3.90
C LEU A 66 7.15 -2.23 -5.11
N ALA A 67 6.64 -1.33 -5.96
CA ALA A 67 5.92 -1.71 -7.18
C ALA A 67 6.81 -2.51 -8.14
N LEU A 68 8.05 -2.08 -8.35
CA LEU A 68 9.03 -2.80 -9.17
C LEU A 68 9.41 -4.16 -8.56
N GLY A 69 9.56 -4.24 -7.23
CA GLY A 69 9.80 -5.49 -6.51
C GLY A 69 8.66 -6.48 -6.70
N PHE A 70 7.42 -6.00 -6.65
CA PHE A 70 6.23 -6.80 -6.91
C PHE A 70 6.08 -7.22 -8.37
N LEU A 71 6.35 -6.31 -9.32
CA LEU A 71 6.27 -6.56 -10.75
C LEU A 71 7.30 -7.58 -11.25
N ARG A 72 8.45 -7.72 -10.58
CA ARG A 72 9.47 -8.73 -10.93
C ARG A 72 9.03 -10.16 -10.64
N GLY A 73 8.07 -10.37 -9.74
CA GLY A 73 7.57 -11.69 -9.37
C GLY A 73 6.18 -11.96 -9.96
N PRO A 74 6.05 -12.46 -11.21
CA PRO A 74 4.73 -12.75 -11.80
C PRO A 74 3.91 -13.72 -10.95
N LEU A 75 4.58 -14.66 -10.27
CA LEU A 75 3.93 -15.58 -9.33
C LEU A 75 3.35 -14.88 -8.10
N ALA A 76 4.01 -13.83 -7.59
CA ALA A 76 3.50 -13.05 -6.46
C ALA A 76 2.27 -12.22 -6.86
N ILE A 77 2.22 -11.74 -8.11
CA ILE A 77 1.03 -11.08 -8.67
C ILE A 77 -0.15 -12.05 -8.71
N VAL A 78 0.05 -13.27 -9.24
CA VAL A 78 -1.00 -14.29 -9.26
C VAL A 78 -1.44 -14.67 -7.84
N ALA A 79 -0.49 -14.83 -6.91
CA ALA A 79 -0.79 -15.11 -5.51
C ALA A 79 -1.67 -14.00 -4.88
N ALA A 80 -1.34 -12.74 -5.12
CA ALA A 80 -2.09 -11.57 -4.64
C ALA A 80 -3.48 -11.45 -5.28
N LEU A 81 -3.62 -11.78 -6.57
CA LEU A 81 -4.93 -11.81 -7.23
C LEU A 81 -5.81 -12.91 -6.63
N LEU A 82 -5.24 -14.07 -6.33
CA LEU A 82 -5.98 -15.18 -5.71
C LEU A 82 -6.34 -14.89 -4.25
N THR A 83 -5.50 -14.20 -3.46
CA THR A 83 -5.91 -13.72 -2.13
C THR A 83 -7.04 -12.71 -2.25
N ALA A 84 -6.93 -11.73 -3.14
CA ALA A 84 -7.95 -10.72 -3.35
C ALA A 84 -9.28 -11.35 -3.77
N LEU A 85 -9.24 -12.35 -4.66
CA LEU A 85 -10.41 -13.10 -5.08
C LEU A 85 -11.02 -13.93 -3.93
N SER A 86 -10.19 -14.56 -3.08
CA SER A 86 -10.65 -15.26 -1.89
C SER A 86 -11.38 -14.32 -0.91
N ILE A 87 -10.82 -13.13 -0.67
CA ILE A 87 -11.44 -12.08 0.14
C ILE A 87 -12.75 -11.59 -0.50
N ALA A 88 -12.76 -11.39 -1.83
CA ALA A 88 -13.96 -10.99 -2.54
C ALA A 88 -15.09 -12.02 -2.40
N PHE A 89 -14.80 -13.33 -2.35
CA PHE A 89 -15.81 -14.35 -2.10
C PHE A 89 -16.41 -14.35 -0.69
N LEU A 90 -15.80 -13.66 0.28
CA LEU A 90 -16.42 -13.41 1.57
C LEU A 90 -17.55 -12.36 1.46
N ASN A 91 -17.53 -11.52 0.43
CA ASN A 91 -18.58 -10.54 0.16
C ASN A 91 -19.79 -11.21 -0.51
N ASP A 92 -20.96 -11.06 0.11
CA ASP A 92 -22.23 -11.64 -0.34
C ASP A 92 -22.61 -11.23 -1.77
N SER A 93 -22.49 -9.93 -2.08
CA SER A 93 -22.86 -9.37 -3.38
C SER A 93 -21.93 -9.87 -4.48
N PHE A 94 -20.63 -9.97 -4.20
CA PHE A 94 -19.66 -10.49 -5.16
C PHE A 94 -19.88 -11.98 -5.43
N ALA A 95 -20.01 -12.79 -4.38
CA ALA A 95 -20.21 -14.23 -4.50
C ALA A 95 -21.49 -14.57 -5.29
N GLY A 96 -22.60 -13.85 -5.04
CA GLY A 96 -23.86 -14.04 -5.77
C GLY A 96 -23.75 -13.69 -7.25
N THR A 97 -23.23 -12.50 -7.58
CA THR A 97 -23.08 -12.04 -8.97
C THR A 97 -22.11 -12.90 -9.77
N PHE A 98 -21.02 -13.37 -9.14
CA PHE A 98 -20.08 -14.30 -9.75
C PHE A 98 -20.75 -15.63 -10.10
N SER A 99 -21.47 -16.25 -9.16
CA SER A 99 -22.17 -17.52 -9.35
C SER A 99 -23.20 -17.43 -10.49
N GLU A 100 -23.94 -16.33 -10.56
CA GLU A 100 -24.91 -16.09 -11.62
C GLU A 100 -24.24 -15.95 -12.99
N LYS A 101 -23.17 -15.14 -13.09
CA LYS A 101 -22.42 -14.98 -14.35
C LYS A 101 -21.86 -16.30 -14.84
N VAL A 102 -21.18 -17.05 -13.96
CA VAL A 102 -20.62 -18.36 -14.30
C VAL A 102 -21.72 -19.32 -14.77
N THR A 103 -22.85 -19.40 -14.06
CA THR A 103 -23.97 -20.28 -14.43
C THR A 103 -24.58 -19.88 -15.78
N ARG A 104 -24.71 -18.57 -16.06
CA ARG A 104 -25.20 -18.07 -17.36
C ARG A 104 -24.23 -18.43 -18.50
N THR A 105 -22.93 -18.23 -18.30
CA THR A 105 -21.91 -18.58 -19.30
C THR A 105 -21.90 -20.08 -19.55
N VAL A 106 -21.87 -20.92 -18.51
CA VAL A 106 -21.88 -22.37 -18.70
C VAL A 106 -23.18 -22.86 -19.32
N ARG A 107 -24.32 -22.20 -19.07
CA ARG A 107 -25.58 -22.53 -19.76
C ARG A 107 -25.47 -22.35 -21.28
N GLN A 108 -24.65 -21.41 -21.77
CA GLN A 108 -24.42 -21.23 -23.20
C GLN A 108 -23.63 -22.38 -23.81
N PHE A 109 -22.69 -22.98 -23.06
CA PHE A 109 -21.86 -24.09 -23.54
C PHE A 109 -22.47 -25.47 -23.28
N SER A 110 -23.05 -25.68 -22.11
CA SER A 110 -23.64 -26.95 -21.68
C SER A 110 -24.79 -26.73 -20.70
N PRO A 111 -26.06 -26.86 -21.15
CA PRO A 111 -27.21 -26.70 -20.28
C PRO A 111 -27.28 -27.77 -19.17
N HIS A 112 -26.75 -28.96 -19.42
CA HIS A 112 -26.72 -30.05 -18.44
C HIS A 112 -25.76 -29.75 -17.27
N LEU A 113 -24.57 -29.19 -17.55
CA LEU A 113 -23.64 -28.76 -16.49
C LEU A 113 -24.21 -27.59 -15.67
N ALA A 114 -24.89 -26.65 -16.33
CA ALA A 114 -25.54 -25.54 -15.65
C ALA A 114 -26.67 -26.00 -14.71
N ALA A 115 -27.39 -27.07 -15.05
CA ALA A 115 -28.40 -27.66 -14.17
C ALA A 115 -27.77 -28.25 -12.90
N LYS A 116 -26.59 -28.89 -13.01
CA LYS A 116 -25.86 -29.47 -11.88
C LYS A 116 -25.26 -28.43 -10.93
N MET A 117 -25.04 -27.20 -11.40
CA MET A 117 -24.51 -26.08 -10.61
C MET A 117 -25.58 -25.28 -9.86
N ARG A 118 -26.86 -25.66 -9.96
CA ARG A 118 -27.91 -24.99 -9.19
C ARG A 118 -27.75 -25.29 -7.70
N PRO A 119 -28.02 -24.31 -6.82
CA PRO A 119 -28.04 -24.56 -5.38
C PRO A 119 -29.11 -25.62 -5.03
N PRO A 120 -28.88 -26.41 -3.97
CA PRO A 120 -29.89 -27.35 -3.48
C PRO A 120 -31.19 -26.61 -3.17
N LEU A 121 -32.31 -27.17 -3.63
CA LEU A 121 -33.64 -26.59 -3.44
C LEU A 121 -33.97 -26.58 -1.95
N THR A 122 -33.90 -25.41 -1.33
CA THR A 122 -34.50 -25.20 -0.01
C THR A 122 -35.99 -24.89 -0.22
N PRO A 123 -36.92 -25.75 0.22
CA PRO A 123 -38.33 -25.46 0.07
C PRO A 123 -38.67 -24.16 0.80
N VAL A 124 -39.27 -23.21 0.08
CA VAL A 124 -39.74 -21.95 0.67
C VAL A 124 -41.00 -22.27 1.46
N ILE A 125 -40.85 -22.44 2.77
CA ILE A 125 -41.99 -22.58 3.69
C ILE A 125 -42.57 -21.19 3.92
N ARG A 126 -43.74 -20.93 3.32
CA ARG A 126 -44.49 -19.67 3.48
C ARG A 126 -44.73 -19.42 4.98
N GLY A 127 -44.26 -18.28 5.50
CA GLY A 127 -44.46 -17.85 6.90
C GLY A 127 -43.27 -18.03 7.85
N ARG A 128 -42.17 -18.71 7.45
CA ARG A 128 -40.97 -18.81 8.27
C ARG A 128 -39.97 -17.70 7.90
N PRO A 129 -39.41 -16.93 8.85
CA PRO A 129 -38.31 -16.03 8.54
C PRO A 129 -37.17 -16.84 7.93
N SER A 130 -36.75 -16.47 6.72
CA SER A 130 -35.68 -17.15 6.00
C SER A 130 -34.43 -17.12 6.87
N ALA A 131 -34.03 -18.29 7.40
CA ALA A 131 -32.71 -18.44 8.01
C ALA A 131 -31.66 -17.90 7.04
N LYS A 132 -30.63 -17.21 7.56
CA LYS A 132 -29.58 -16.52 6.78
C LYS A 132 -29.30 -17.25 5.47
N ARG A 133 -29.63 -16.62 4.35
CA ARG A 133 -29.57 -17.23 3.01
C ARG A 133 -28.14 -17.74 2.79
N ALA A 134 -27.96 -19.06 2.83
CA ALA A 134 -26.66 -19.66 2.53
C ALA A 134 -26.33 -19.35 1.06
N ILE A 135 -25.21 -18.65 0.82
CA ILE A 135 -24.78 -18.29 -0.53
C ILE A 135 -23.98 -19.46 -1.09
N PHE A 136 -24.45 -19.97 -2.23
CA PHE A 136 -23.83 -21.04 -2.97
C PHE A 136 -23.19 -20.48 -4.24
N ILE A 137 -21.96 -20.89 -4.48
CA ILE A 137 -21.22 -20.61 -5.70
C ILE A 137 -21.24 -21.90 -6.50
N CYS A 138 -21.84 -21.90 -7.69
CA CYS A 138 -21.92 -23.09 -8.57
C CYS A 138 -22.43 -24.36 -7.86
N GLY A 139 -23.39 -24.24 -6.93
CA GLY A 139 -23.99 -25.38 -6.21
C GLY A 139 -23.18 -25.88 -5.01
N ARG A 140 -22.01 -25.31 -4.72
CA ARG A 140 -21.20 -25.59 -3.52
C ARG A 140 -21.25 -24.41 -2.54
N PRO A 141 -21.10 -24.65 -1.22
CA PRO A 141 -21.04 -23.56 -0.25
C PRO A 141 -19.81 -22.68 -0.51
N ARG A 142 -19.97 -21.36 -0.34
CA ARG A 142 -18.92 -20.35 -0.60
C ARG A 142 -17.55 -20.68 0.01
N TRP A 143 -17.55 -21.30 1.19
CA TRP A 143 -16.32 -21.59 1.94
C TRP A 143 -15.40 -22.53 1.18
N VAL A 144 -15.93 -23.43 0.35
CA VAL A 144 -15.10 -24.31 -0.48
C VAL A 144 -14.24 -23.49 -1.45
N PHE A 145 -14.81 -22.48 -2.10
CA PHE A 145 -14.05 -21.60 -3.00
C PHE A 145 -13.03 -20.77 -2.22
N VAL A 146 -13.45 -20.16 -1.10
CA VAL A 146 -12.53 -19.41 -0.22
C VAL A 146 -11.36 -20.28 0.21
N PHE A 147 -11.59 -21.52 0.67
CA PHE A 147 -10.53 -22.44 1.07
C PHE A 147 -9.61 -22.83 -0.08
N VAL A 148 -10.16 -23.20 -1.24
CA VAL A 148 -9.36 -23.57 -2.42
C VAL A 148 -8.48 -22.40 -2.87
N PHE A 149 -9.06 -21.21 -3.05
CA PHE A 149 -8.31 -20.03 -3.46
C PHE A 149 -7.27 -19.61 -2.41
N SER A 150 -7.60 -19.70 -1.12
CA SER A 150 -6.67 -19.41 -0.03
C SER A 150 -5.52 -20.41 0.03
N ILE A 151 -5.75 -21.71 -0.14
CA ILE A 151 -4.69 -22.73 -0.14
C ILE A 151 -3.75 -22.54 -1.33
N VAL A 152 -4.31 -22.38 -2.54
CA VAL A 152 -3.50 -22.16 -3.75
C VAL A 152 -2.70 -20.87 -3.62
N SER A 153 -3.33 -19.81 -3.12
CA SER A 153 -2.64 -18.54 -2.90
C SER A 153 -1.53 -18.67 -1.85
N PHE A 154 -1.80 -19.32 -0.71
CA PHE A 154 -0.79 -19.56 0.33
C PHE A 154 0.41 -20.34 -0.22
N PHE A 155 0.17 -21.40 -0.98
CA PHE A 155 1.23 -22.17 -1.63
C PHE A 155 2.03 -21.30 -2.62
N LEU A 156 1.36 -20.49 -3.44
CA LEU A 156 2.05 -19.59 -4.36
C LEU A 156 2.87 -18.51 -3.63
N TRP A 157 2.36 -17.95 -2.53
CA TRP A 157 3.13 -17.03 -1.67
C TRP A 157 4.37 -17.69 -1.10
N PHE A 158 4.27 -18.95 -0.67
CA PHE A 158 5.38 -19.73 -0.14
C PHE A 158 6.43 -20.03 -1.22
N VAL A 159 6.01 -20.62 -2.34
CA VAL A 159 6.91 -21.00 -3.46
C VAL A 159 7.58 -19.78 -4.09
N SER A 160 6.86 -18.67 -4.24
CA SER A 160 7.42 -17.43 -4.81
C SER A 160 8.32 -16.69 -3.83
N CYS A 161 8.38 -17.08 -2.55
CA CYS A 161 8.94 -16.27 -1.48
C CYS A 161 8.44 -14.81 -1.55
N GLY A 162 7.17 -14.63 -1.96
CA GLY A 162 6.65 -13.31 -2.31
C GLY A 162 6.64 -12.37 -1.11
N LEU A 163 6.36 -12.88 0.09
CA LEU A 163 6.42 -12.10 1.33
C LEU A 163 7.84 -11.59 1.59
N LEU A 164 8.84 -12.47 1.40
CA LEU A 164 10.25 -12.10 1.55
C LEU A 164 10.67 -11.07 0.50
N THR A 165 10.18 -11.19 -0.74
CA THR A 165 10.42 -10.23 -1.83
C THR A 165 9.86 -8.84 -1.49
N VAL A 166 8.65 -8.77 -0.95
CA VAL A 166 8.04 -7.50 -0.51
C VAL A 166 8.83 -6.90 0.66
N LEU A 167 9.23 -7.72 1.64
CA LEU A 167 10.04 -7.27 2.78
C LEU A 167 11.41 -6.74 2.33
N TRP A 168 12.08 -7.43 1.40
CA TRP A 168 13.33 -6.95 0.81
C TRP A 168 13.13 -5.66 0.03
N ALA A 169 12.08 -5.55 -0.79
CA ALA A 169 11.79 -4.33 -1.53
C ALA A 169 11.53 -3.15 -0.59
N LEU A 170 10.82 -3.37 0.52
CA LEU A 170 10.62 -2.36 1.56
C LEU A 170 11.95 -1.97 2.21
N GLY A 171 12.76 -2.95 2.61
CA GLY A 171 14.08 -2.73 3.20
C GLY A 171 15.02 -1.95 2.27
N ILE A 172 15.05 -2.30 0.98
CA ILE A 172 15.82 -1.59 -0.06
C ILE A 172 15.28 -0.16 -0.22
N GLY A 173 13.97 0.03 -0.24
CA GLY A 173 13.35 1.36 -0.31
C GLY A 173 13.75 2.25 0.87
N LEU A 174 13.67 1.72 2.09
CA LEU A 174 14.08 2.44 3.31
C LEU A 174 15.59 2.68 3.36
N LEU A 175 16.40 1.72 2.92
CA LEU A 175 17.85 1.91 2.85
C LEU A 175 18.20 2.98 1.82
N ALA A 176 17.56 2.97 0.65
CA ALA A 176 17.75 3.96 -0.39
C ALA A 176 17.36 5.37 0.09
N THR A 177 16.28 5.52 0.86
CA THR A 177 15.92 6.84 1.43
C THR A 177 16.97 7.31 2.43
N LEU A 178 17.44 6.44 3.33
CA LEU A 178 18.48 6.78 4.30
C LEU A 178 19.81 7.16 3.61
N VAL A 179 20.23 6.37 2.62
CA VAL A 179 21.44 6.64 1.82
C VAL A 179 21.30 7.98 1.09
N HIS A 180 20.19 8.19 0.39
CA HIS A 180 19.93 9.43 -0.34
C HIS A 180 19.90 10.63 0.61
N ALA A 181 19.15 10.56 1.71
CA ALA A 181 19.06 11.63 2.70
C ALA A 181 20.41 11.93 3.38
N SER A 182 21.27 10.92 3.56
CA SER A 182 22.59 11.06 4.16
C SER A 182 23.58 11.79 3.25
N PHE A 183 23.62 11.44 1.97
CA PHE A 183 24.61 11.98 1.03
C PHE A 183 24.13 13.25 0.33
N ARG A 184 22.82 13.49 0.24
CA ARG A 184 22.28 14.68 -0.41
C ARG A 184 22.71 15.94 0.34
N THR A 185 23.25 16.92 -0.37
CA THR A 185 23.56 18.22 0.23
C THR A 185 22.28 19.03 0.49
N PRO A 186 22.12 19.63 1.68
CA PRO A 186 20.98 20.49 1.97
C PRO A 186 20.94 21.65 0.99
N ASN A 187 19.80 21.85 0.33
CA ASN A 187 19.62 22.96 -0.60
C ASN A 187 19.43 24.27 0.18
N LEU A 188 19.93 25.39 -0.36
CA LEU A 188 19.65 26.72 0.19
C LEU A 188 18.13 26.98 0.21
N LYS A 189 17.42 26.52 -0.83
CA LYS A 189 15.95 26.56 -0.93
C LYS A 189 15.26 25.74 0.16
N ALA A 190 15.87 24.62 0.58
CA ALA A 190 15.35 23.83 1.70
C ALA A 190 15.49 24.58 3.02
N ARG A 191 16.65 25.21 3.25
CA ARG A 191 16.88 26.07 4.44
C ARG A 191 15.96 27.30 4.46
N LEU A 192 15.78 27.96 3.31
CA LEU A 192 14.87 29.11 3.18
C LEU A 192 13.41 28.73 3.43
N ASN A 193 12.96 27.57 2.92
CA ASN A 193 11.61 27.10 3.19
C ASN A 193 11.37 26.82 4.67
N THR A 194 12.35 26.25 5.38
CA THR A 194 12.24 26.09 6.84
C THR A 194 12.13 27.43 7.56
N PHE A 195 12.94 28.44 7.20
CA PHE A 195 12.81 29.78 7.77
C PHE A 195 11.45 30.43 7.46
N ARG A 196 10.92 30.21 6.24
CA ARG A 196 9.59 30.69 5.87
C ARG A 196 8.48 30.03 6.70
N GLU A 197 8.59 28.74 6.97
CA GLU A 197 7.64 28.01 7.82
C GLU A 197 7.71 28.49 9.28
N GLU A 198 8.90 28.67 9.84
CA GLU A 198 9.12 29.28 11.16
C GLU A 198 8.48 30.68 11.23
N PHE A 199 8.74 31.54 10.23
CA PHE A 199 8.16 32.88 10.19
C PHE A 199 6.62 32.85 10.13
N ARG A 200 6.04 31.94 9.33
CA ARG A 200 4.58 31.77 9.30
C ARG A 200 4.00 31.22 10.60
N ALA A 201 4.72 30.36 11.30
CA ALA A 201 4.28 29.85 12.59
C ALA A 201 4.26 30.97 13.64
N VAL A 202 5.33 31.77 13.70
CA VAL A 202 5.38 32.97 14.56
C VAL A 202 4.25 33.94 14.22
N TRP A 203 4.05 34.23 12.93
CA TRP A 203 3.00 35.16 12.49
C TRP A 203 1.59 34.66 12.83
N ARG A 204 1.30 33.36 12.69
CA ARG A 204 0.01 32.77 13.09
C ARG A 204 -0.24 32.92 14.59
N ASN A 205 0.77 32.67 15.42
CA ASN A 205 0.65 32.86 16.88
C ASN A 205 0.37 34.33 17.24
N TYR A 206 0.91 35.31 16.50
CA TYR A 206 0.58 36.72 16.70
C TYR A 206 -0.84 37.10 16.26
N SER A 207 -1.40 36.42 15.24
CA SER A 207 -2.77 36.69 14.77
C SER A 207 -3.87 36.06 15.62
N GLU A 208 -3.53 35.11 16.49
CA GLU A 208 -4.46 34.45 17.42
C GLU A 208 -4.50 35.11 18.82
N LEU A 209 -3.68 36.16 19.04
CA LEU A 209 -3.69 37.05 20.21
C LEU A 209 -4.56 38.29 19.92
#